data_AF-D9ZE96-F1
#
_entry.id   AF-D9ZE96-F1
#
_cell.length_a   1.000
_cell.length_b   1.000
_cell.length_c   1.000
_cell.angle_alpha   90.00
_cell.angle_beta   90.00
_cell.angle_gamma   90.00
#
_symmetry.space_group_name_H-M   'P 1'
#
loop_
_entity.id
_entity.type
_entity.pdbx_description
1 polymer ?
#
loop_
_entity_poly.entity_id
_entity_poly.type
_entity_poly.pdbx_seq_one_letter_code
_entity_poly.pdbx_strand_id
1 'polypeptide(L)'
;MKYDFTTVYDRRGMDALAVDALGQPGGFAPGKPKDGFSVIPMWVADMNFACDFITRHFPGVQVAKPEGTYMLFLDCTDWCAAHEKKLEDVLHAGWDVGVAWQDGRMFHHPCAIRMNLALPRALVEEAFNRLSAYVFV
;
A
#
# COMPACT_ATOMS: atom_id res chain seq x y z
N MET A 1 9.06 -3.32 33.19
CA MET A 1 8.95 -4.12 31.95
C MET A 1 9.53 -3.28 30.82
N LYS A 2 10.43 -3.83 29.98
CA LYS A 2 11.00 -3.09 28.84
C LYS A 2 10.36 -3.64 27.57
N TYR A 3 9.54 -2.84 26.92
CA TYR A 3 8.91 -3.20 25.65
C TYR A 3 9.87 -2.94 24.49
N ASP A 4 9.91 -3.87 23.54
CA ASP A 4 10.61 -3.71 22.26
C ASP A 4 9.56 -3.37 21.19
N PHE A 5 9.67 -2.16 20.64
CA PHE A 5 8.81 -1.66 19.56
C PHE A 5 9.56 -1.59 18.22
N THR A 6 10.79 -2.12 18.17
CA THR A 6 11.73 -1.98 17.05
C THR A 6 11.97 -3.28 16.30
N THR A 7 11.92 -4.43 16.98
CA THR A 7 12.09 -5.73 16.33
C THR A 7 10.89 -6.05 15.43
N VAL A 8 11.15 -6.15 14.13
CA VAL A 8 10.20 -6.67 13.14
C VAL A 8 10.38 -8.18 13.05
N TYR A 9 9.37 -8.92 13.47
CA TYR A 9 9.35 -10.39 13.39
C TYR A 9 8.87 -10.83 12.00
N ASP A 10 9.60 -11.75 11.35
CA ASP A 10 9.03 -12.47 10.21
C ASP A 10 7.85 -13.34 10.70
N ARG A 11 6.76 -13.35 9.94
CA ARG A 11 5.53 -14.08 10.26
C ARG A 11 5.08 -15.06 9.20
N ARG A 12 5.89 -15.28 8.15
CA ARG A 12 5.60 -16.29 7.13
C ARG A 12 5.41 -17.67 7.75
N GLY A 13 4.37 -18.38 7.33
CA GLY A 13 4.01 -19.71 7.83
C GLY A 13 3.49 -19.73 9.26
N MET A 14 3.07 -18.59 9.81
CA MET A 14 2.44 -18.47 11.14
C MET A 14 1.00 -17.97 11.04
N ASP A 15 0.23 -18.58 10.14
CA ASP A 15 -1.16 -18.24 9.78
C ASP A 15 -1.38 -16.75 9.44
N ALA A 16 -0.34 -16.12 8.90
CA ALA A 16 -0.28 -14.69 8.67
C ALA A 16 -0.71 -14.38 7.23
N LEU A 17 -2.02 -14.44 6.97
CA LEU A 17 -2.61 -14.21 5.63
C LEU A 17 -2.06 -12.96 4.90
N ALA A 18 -1.69 -11.90 5.64
CA ALA A 18 -1.09 -10.67 5.08
C ALA A 18 0.28 -10.86 4.40
N VAL A 19 0.97 -11.98 4.65
CA VAL A 19 2.22 -12.39 3.97
C VAL A 19 2.08 -13.75 3.27
N ASP A 20 1.28 -14.66 3.81
CA ASP A 20 1.17 -16.05 3.32
C ASP A 20 0.23 -16.19 2.10
N ALA A 21 -0.74 -15.28 1.93
CA ALA A 21 -1.67 -15.30 0.80
C ALA A 21 -1.10 -14.63 -0.48
N LEU A 22 0.01 -13.90 -0.38
CA LEU A 22 0.57 -13.13 -1.48
C LEU A 22 1.10 -14.03 -2.61
N GLY A 23 0.67 -13.76 -3.83
CA GLY A 23 1.05 -14.55 -5.01
C GLY A 23 0.37 -15.93 -5.11
N GLN A 24 -0.60 -16.26 -4.26
CA GLN A 24 -1.34 -17.52 -4.36
C GLN A 24 -2.30 -17.52 -5.57
N PRO A 25 -2.31 -18.56 -6.43
CA PRO A 25 -3.19 -18.62 -7.60
C PRO A 25 -4.68 -18.53 -7.22
N GLY A 26 -5.40 -17.58 -7.81
CA GLY A 26 -6.84 -17.40 -7.58
C GLY A 26 -7.21 -16.84 -6.20
N GLY A 27 -6.25 -16.37 -5.41
CA GLY A 27 -6.49 -15.72 -4.11
C GLY A 27 -7.03 -14.29 -4.25
N PHE A 28 -7.60 -13.77 -3.16
CA PHE A 28 -8.04 -12.37 -3.03
C PHE A 28 -6.89 -11.39 -2.69
N ALA A 29 -5.66 -11.89 -2.59
CA ALA A 29 -4.50 -11.16 -2.13
C ALA A 29 -3.62 -10.70 -3.32
N PRO A 30 -2.82 -9.63 -3.15
CA PRO A 30 -1.88 -9.15 -4.16
C PRO A 30 -0.96 -10.21 -4.76
N GLY A 31 -0.53 -9.98 -6.00
CA GLY A 31 0.50 -10.76 -6.67
C GLY A 31 1.86 -10.72 -5.96
N LYS A 32 2.75 -11.65 -6.33
CA LYS A 32 4.15 -11.64 -5.86
C LYS A 32 4.89 -10.46 -6.53
N PRO A 33 5.73 -9.69 -5.81
CA PRO A 33 6.60 -8.68 -6.43
C PRO A 33 7.59 -9.25 -7.43
N LYS A 34 8.09 -8.35 -8.29
CA LYS A 34 9.22 -8.60 -9.19
C LYS A 34 10.50 -8.86 -8.40
N ASP A 35 11.41 -9.63 -9.01
CA ASP A 35 12.69 -9.95 -8.40
C ASP A 35 13.50 -8.67 -8.11
N GLY A 36 14.12 -8.64 -6.93
CA GLY A 36 14.81 -7.47 -6.39
C GLY A 36 14.00 -6.65 -5.36
N PHE A 37 12.67 -6.78 -5.34
CA PHE A 37 11.83 -6.10 -4.35
C PHE A 37 11.43 -7.00 -3.18
N SER A 38 11.65 -6.53 -1.95
CA SER A 38 11.09 -7.14 -0.75
C SER A 38 9.60 -6.83 -0.62
N VAL A 39 8.80 -7.80 -0.16
CA VAL A 39 7.40 -7.55 0.22
C VAL A 39 7.35 -6.63 1.44
N ILE A 40 6.57 -5.56 1.35
CA ILE A 40 6.16 -4.73 2.47
C ILE A 40 4.65 -4.99 2.68
N PRO A 41 4.27 -5.84 3.66
CA PRO A 41 2.87 -6.01 4.00
C PRO A 41 2.41 -4.67 4.57
N MET A 42 1.48 -4.01 3.90
CA MET A 42 1.27 -2.59 4.14
C MET A 42 0.68 -2.33 5.51
N TRP A 43 1.51 -1.62 6.29
CA TRP A 43 1.26 -1.18 7.64
C TRP A 43 2.33 -0.09 8.07
N VAL A 44 2.05 1.18 8.48
CA VAL A 44 2.33 1.83 9.82
C VAL A 44 1.41 3.01 10.13
N ALA A 45 0.88 3.12 11.37
CA ALA A 45 -0.20 4.06 11.72
C ALA A 45 0.29 5.52 11.88
N ASP A 46 1.28 5.91 11.09
CA ASP A 46 1.66 7.30 10.89
C ASP A 46 0.84 7.89 9.74
N MET A 47 -0.43 8.21 10.05
CA MET A 47 -1.34 8.88 9.13
C MET A 47 -0.86 10.26 8.70
N ASN A 48 -0.04 10.93 9.54
CA ASN A 48 0.47 12.26 9.22
C ASN A 48 1.51 12.17 8.10
N PHE A 49 2.50 11.28 8.24
CA PHE A 49 3.49 11.07 7.19
C PHE A 49 2.83 10.69 5.86
N ALA A 50 1.92 9.70 5.90
CA ALA A 50 1.31 9.17 4.69
C ALA A 50 0.45 10.22 3.96
N CYS A 51 -0.43 10.95 4.67
CA CYS A 51 -1.29 11.95 4.04
C CYS A 51 -0.48 13.13 3.51
N ASP A 52 0.51 13.63 4.27
CA ASP A 52 1.38 14.72 3.83
C ASP A 52 2.21 14.33 2.61
N PHE A 53 2.74 13.09 2.56
CA PHE A 53 3.55 12.64 1.45
C PHE A 53 2.72 12.49 0.17
N ILE A 54 1.57 11.81 0.22
CA ILE A 54 0.67 11.65 -0.94
C ILE A 54 0.30 13.03 -1.50
N THR A 55 -0.16 13.95 -0.63
CA THR A 55 -0.63 15.28 -1.04
C THR A 55 0.47 16.13 -1.69
N ARG A 56 1.75 15.93 -1.30
CA ARG A 56 2.89 16.70 -1.83
C ARG A 56 3.54 16.08 -3.07
N HIS A 57 3.48 14.75 -3.22
CA HIS A 57 4.29 14.02 -4.19
C HIS A 57 3.49 13.31 -5.28
N PHE A 58 2.20 13.02 -5.09
CA PHE A 58 1.37 12.27 -6.05
C PHE A 58 0.28 13.19 -6.65
N PRO A 59 0.60 13.99 -7.70
CA PRO A 59 -0.35 14.94 -8.28
C PRO A 59 -1.54 14.21 -8.92
N GLY A 60 -2.77 14.57 -8.52
CA GLY A 60 -3.99 13.88 -8.98
C GLY A 60 -4.36 12.64 -8.18
N VAL A 61 -3.67 12.35 -7.06
CA VAL A 61 -4.13 11.38 -6.05
C VAL A 61 -4.72 12.14 -4.87
N GLN A 62 -5.97 11.84 -4.51
CA GLN A 62 -6.63 12.44 -3.35
C GLN A 62 -6.64 11.44 -2.18
N VAL A 63 -6.43 11.94 -0.96
CA VAL A 63 -6.49 11.12 0.26
C VAL A 63 -7.15 11.88 1.39
N ALA A 64 -8.09 11.24 2.08
CA ALA A 64 -8.66 11.75 3.32
C ALA A 64 -7.86 11.23 4.52
N LYS A 65 -7.42 12.12 5.41
CA LYS A 65 -6.84 11.72 6.69
C LYS A 65 -7.95 11.14 7.57
N PRO A 66 -7.87 9.87 8.01
CA PRO A 66 -8.96 9.20 8.69
C PRO A 66 -9.05 9.67 10.15
N GLU A 67 -10.29 9.87 10.62
CA GLU A 67 -10.60 10.22 12.02
C GLU A 67 -10.50 9.00 12.97
N GLY A 68 -10.35 7.80 12.42
CA GLY A 68 -10.12 6.57 13.16
C GLY A 68 -9.68 5.40 12.26
N THR A 69 -9.21 4.32 12.89
CA THR A 69 -8.54 3.17 12.24
C THR A 69 -7.17 3.50 11.62
N TYR A 70 -6.59 2.50 10.95
CA TYR A 70 -5.30 2.55 10.29
C TYR A 70 -5.41 2.40 8.76
N MET A 71 -6.55 2.74 8.15
CA MET A 71 -6.77 2.55 6.72
C MET A 71 -6.83 3.89 5.97
N LEU A 72 -6.06 4.01 4.89
CA LEU A 72 -6.21 5.07 3.90
C LEU A 72 -6.98 4.56 2.68
N PHE A 73 -7.76 5.45 2.09
CA PHE A 73 -8.28 5.32 0.74
C PHE A 73 -7.63 6.39 -0.13
N LEU A 74 -6.89 5.95 -1.13
CA LEU A 74 -6.30 6.79 -2.16
C LEU A 74 -7.27 6.79 -3.33
N ASP A 75 -7.90 7.92 -3.64
CA ASP A 75 -8.64 8.08 -4.89
C ASP A 75 -7.65 8.38 -6.01
N CYS A 76 -7.60 7.47 -6.98
CA CYS A 76 -6.72 7.55 -8.14
C CYS A 76 -7.47 8.04 -9.40
N THR A 77 -8.74 8.49 -9.30
CA THR A 77 -9.57 8.88 -10.45
C THR A 77 -8.87 9.90 -11.36
N ASP A 78 -8.40 11.01 -10.81
CA ASP A 78 -7.76 12.09 -11.59
C ASP A 78 -6.40 11.63 -12.16
N TRP A 79 -5.59 10.93 -11.36
CA TRP A 79 -4.30 10.38 -11.82
C TRP A 79 -4.49 9.39 -12.97
N CYS A 80 -5.40 8.42 -12.84
CA CYS A 80 -5.72 7.44 -13.88
C CYS A 80 -6.19 8.11 -15.17
N ALA A 81 -7.06 9.13 -15.07
CA ALA A 81 -7.51 9.91 -16.22
C ALA A 81 -6.37 10.69 -16.88
N ALA A 82 -5.47 11.30 -16.11
CA ALA A 82 -4.36 12.10 -16.63
C ALA A 82 -3.24 11.26 -17.29
N HIS A 83 -3.06 9.99 -16.90
CA HIS A 83 -1.99 9.11 -17.38
C HIS A 83 -2.50 7.97 -18.30
N GLU A 84 -3.77 8.03 -18.72
CA GLU A 84 -4.46 7.01 -19.53
C GLU A 84 -4.37 5.59 -18.94
N LYS A 85 -4.46 5.48 -17.61
CA LYS A 85 -4.39 4.22 -16.85
C LYS A 85 -5.74 3.79 -16.29
N LYS A 86 -5.87 2.51 -16.01
CA LYS A 86 -6.94 1.93 -15.20
C LYS A 86 -6.45 1.66 -13.78
N LEU A 87 -7.38 1.49 -12.84
CA LEU A 87 -7.05 1.13 -11.46
C LEU A 87 -6.25 -0.18 -11.39
N GLU A 88 -6.54 -1.15 -12.26
CA GLU A 88 -5.78 -2.41 -12.36
C GLU A 88 -4.30 -2.19 -12.68
N ASP A 89 -3.97 -1.23 -13.56
CA ASP A 89 -2.59 -0.93 -13.94
C ASP A 89 -1.82 -0.38 -12.73
N VAL A 90 -2.45 0.52 -11.96
CA VAL A 90 -1.87 1.07 -10.72
C VAL A 90 -1.72 -0.02 -9.67
N LEU A 91 -2.78 -0.81 -9.42
CA LEU A 91 -2.75 -1.91 -8.44
C LEU A 91 -1.59 -2.87 -8.72
N HIS A 92 -1.47 -3.33 -9.96
CA HIS A 92 -0.39 -4.22 -10.40
C HIS A 92 1.00 -3.57 -10.30
N ALA A 93 1.15 -2.29 -10.67
CA ALA A 93 2.42 -1.57 -10.55
C ALA A 93 2.89 -1.44 -9.09
N GLY A 94 1.97 -1.25 -8.12
CA GLY A 94 2.31 -1.29 -6.70
C GLY A 94 2.73 -2.68 -6.22
N TRP A 95 2.03 -3.73 -6.66
CA TRP A 95 2.38 -5.12 -6.32
C TRP A 95 3.74 -5.51 -6.87
N ASP A 96 4.04 -5.11 -8.11
CA ASP A 96 5.33 -5.30 -8.79
C ASP A 96 6.53 -4.81 -7.96
N VAL A 97 6.38 -3.67 -7.27
CA VAL A 97 7.42 -3.08 -6.41
C VAL A 97 7.32 -3.49 -4.93
N GLY A 98 6.49 -4.49 -4.62
CA GLY A 98 6.37 -5.09 -3.28
C GLY A 98 5.45 -4.35 -2.32
N VAL A 99 4.65 -3.39 -2.80
CA VAL A 99 3.64 -2.69 -2.00
C VAL A 99 2.32 -3.44 -2.10
N ALA A 100 2.04 -4.27 -1.10
CA ALA A 100 0.84 -5.11 -1.04
C ALA A 100 -0.40 -4.34 -0.57
N TRP A 101 -0.94 -3.47 -1.43
CA TRP A 101 -2.20 -2.73 -1.21
C TRP A 101 -3.44 -3.46 -1.78
N GLN A 102 -4.65 -3.08 -1.33
CA GLN A 102 -5.91 -3.73 -1.68
C GLN A 102 -6.73 -2.91 -2.69
N ASP A 103 -7.54 -3.60 -3.50
CA ASP A 103 -8.52 -2.99 -4.39
C ASP A 103 -9.63 -2.29 -3.57
N GLY A 104 -9.79 -0.98 -3.75
CA GLY A 104 -10.80 -0.17 -3.05
C GLY A 104 -12.22 -0.38 -3.56
N ARG A 105 -12.42 -1.01 -4.73
CA ARG A 105 -13.75 -1.28 -5.31
C ARG A 105 -14.56 -2.28 -4.49
N MET A 106 -13.87 -3.17 -3.75
CA MET A 106 -14.48 -4.04 -2.73
C MET A 106 -15.17 -3.25 -1.60
N PHE A 107 -14.88 -1.95 -1.48
CA PHE A 107 -15.42 -1.03 -0.48
C PHE A 107 -16.22 0.11 -1.13
N HIS A 108 -16.78 -0.15 -2.31
CA HIS A 108 -17.70 0.72 -3.06
C HIS A 108 -17.12 2.02 -3.64
N HIS A 109 -15.79 2.17 -3.71
CA HIS A 109 -15.17 3.29 -4.41
C HIS A 109 -14.60 2.87 -5.78
N PRO A 110 -15.05 3.45 -6.91
CA PRO A 110 -14.83 2.89 -8.25
C PRO A 110 -13.37 2.93 -8.73
N CYS A 111 -12.59 3.92 -8.30
CA CYS A 111 -11.18 4.08 -8.69
C CYS A 111 -10.26 4.37 -7.48
N ALA A 112 -10.47 3.69 -6.35
CA ALA A 112 -9.59 3.84 -5.19
C ALA A 112 -8.75 2.60 -4.88
N ILE A 113 -7.64 2.85 -4.19
CA ILE A 113 -6.80 1.85 -3.54
C ILE A 113 -6.98 1.95 -2.04
N ARG A 114 -7.20 0.81 -1.38
CA ARG A 114 -7.26 0.70 0.08
C ARG A 114 -5.89 0.30 0.62
N MET A 115 -5.22 1.24 1.29
CA MET A 115 -3.87 1.08 1.84
C MET A 115 -3.93 0.96 3.37
N ASN A 116 -3.20 0.00 3.92
CA ASN A 116 -3.18 -0.32 5.35
C ASN A 116 -1.92 0.23 6.03
N LEU A 117 -2.05 0.70 7.28
CA LEU A 117 -1.02 1.42 8.02
C LEU A 117 -0.88 1.00 9.53
N ALA A 118 -0.20 -0.10 9.96
CA ALA A 118 0.19 -0.40 11.38
C ALA A 118 1.64 -0.91 11.84
N LEU A 119 2.71 -1.14 11.04
CA LEU A 119 4.08 -1.54 11.54
C LEU A 119 5.32 -0.82 10.89
N PRO A 120 6.29 -0.39 11.71
CA PRO A 120 7.27 0.72 11.56
C PRO A 120 7.22 1.78 10.42
N ARG A 121 7.42 3.06 10.83
CA ARG A 121 7.57 4.24 9.95
C ARG A 121 8.52 4.04 8.76
N ALA A 122 9.69 3.44 9.00
CA ALA A 122 10.70 3.19 7.97
C ALA A 122 10.18 2.33 6.80
N LEU A 123 9.23 1.42 7.04
CA LEU A 123 8.62 0.60 5.98
C LEU A 123 7.55 1.38 5.19
N VAL A 124 6.90 2.37 5.80
CA VAL A 124 5.98 3.27 5.07
C VAL A 124 6.77 4.27 4.24
N GLU A 125 7.85 4.84 4.78
CA GLU A 125 8.79 5.67 4.03
C GLU A 125 9.34 4.90 2.81
N GLU A 126 9.82 3.67 3.00
CA GLU A 126 10.27 2.80 1.89
C GLU A 126 9.17 2.50 0.87
N ALA A 127 7.96 2.11 1.31
CA ALA A 127 6.85 1.85 0.39
C ALA A 127 6.49 3.10 -0.45
N PHE A 128 6.45 4.27 0.18
CA PHE A 128 6.08 5.52 -0.48
C PHE A 128 7.17 6.00 -1.43
N ASN A 129 8.45 5.80 -1.09
CA ASN A 129 9.57 6.04 -2.00
C ASN A 129 9.47 5.16 -3.26
N ARG A 130 9.13 3.87 -3.12
CA ARG A 130 8.92 2.98 -4.28
C ARG A 130 7.73 3.40 -5.15
N LEU A 131 6.60 3.77 -4.53
CA LEU A 131 5.44 4.28 -5.26
C LEU A 131 5.79 5.56 -6.04
N SER A 132 6.53 6.47 -5.41
CA SER A 132 7.00 7.71 -6.04
C SER A 132 7.98 7.49 -7.19
N ALA A 133 8.84 6.48 -7.09
CA ALA A 133 9.90 6.22 -8.09
C ALA A 133 9.44 5.38 -9.28
N TYR A 134 8.36 4.59 -9.14
CA TYR A 134 8.01 3.53 -10.09
C TYR A 134 6.52 3.40 -10.44
N VAL A 135 5.61 4.04 -9.69
CA VAL A 135 4.15 3.85 -9.86
C VAL A 135 3.44 5.16 -10.25
N PHE A 136 3.64 6.22 -9.46
CA PHE A 136 3.07 7.54 -9.70
C PHE A 136 4.10 8.48 -10.33
N VAL A 137 4.53 8.12 -11.55
CA VAL A 137 5.56 8.81 -12.36
C VAL A 137 4.99 9.44 -13.63
#